data_AF-Q1MCB6-F1
#
_entry.id   AF-Q1MCB6-F1
#
_cell.length_a   1.000
_cell.length_b   1.000
_cell.length_c   1.000
_cell.angle_alpha   90.00
_cell.angle_beta   90.00
_cell.angle_gamma   90.00
#
_symmetry.space_group_name_H-M   'P 1'
#
loop_
_entity.id
_entity.type
_entity.pdbx_description
1 polymer ?
#
loop_
_entity_poly.entity_id
_entity_poly.type
_entity_poly.pdbx_seq_one_letter_code
_entity_poly.pdbx_strand_id
1 'polypeptide(L)'
;MPMQIDHDPDEPKLDRGPGPWKSTFAVVLGIFLLNLFTRSIDWVSLSLGAGIGGCVVAWAIEITGNKIPDSWRSKSRNSGSS
;
A
#
# COMPACT_ATOMS: atom_id res chain seq x y z
N MET A 1 8.33 -34.21 -7.94
CA MET A 1 9.32 -33.20 -8.33
C MET A 1 8.84 -31.87 -7.75
N PRO A 2 9.59 -31.21 -6.86
CA PRO A 2 9.17 -29.91 -6.37
C PRO A 2 9.21 -28.94 -7.55
N MET A 3 8.09 -28.26 -7.82
CA MET A 3 8.04 -27.18 -8.81
C MET A 3 8.82 -26.00 -8.21
N GLN A 4 10.10 -25.89 -8.55
CA GLN A 4 10.87 -24.68 -8.28
C GLN A 4 10.40 -23.65 -9.31
N ILE A 5 9.74 -22.60 -8.84
CA ILE A 5 9.44 -21.44 -9.67
C ILE A 5 10.81 -20.79 -9.95
N ASP A 6 11.31 -20.99 -11.16
CA ASP A 6 12.56 -20.41 -11.64
C ASP A 6 12.32 -18.91 -11.83
N HIS A 7 12.82 -18.10 -10.89
CA HIS A 7 12.72 -16.65 -11.00
C HIS A 7 13.83 -16.19 -11.93
N ASP A 8 13.46 -15.75 -13.14
CA ASP A 8 14.39 -15.10 -14.07
C ASP A 8 14.96 -13.84 -13.39
N PRO A 9 16.27 -13.79 -13.09
CA PRO A 9 16.89 -12.63 -12.47
C PRO A 9 16.84 -11.37 -13.36
N ASP A 10 16.63 -11.54 -14.67
CA ASP A 10 16.50 -10.45 -15.62
C ASP A 10 15.03 -10.03 -15.85
N GLU A 11 14.08 -10.54 -15.05
CA GLU A 11 12.69 -10.10 -15.12
C GLU A 11 12.60 -8.58 -14.86
N PRO A 12 12.12 -7.79 -15.84
CA PRO A 12 12.08 -6.34 -15.69
C PRO A 12 11.21 -6.00 -14.48
N LYS A 13 11.80 -5.30 -13.51
CA LYS A 13 11.10 -4.85 -12.30
C LYS A 13 9.82 -4.16 -12.74
N LEU A 14 8.68 -4.66 -12.28
CA LEU A 14 7.37 -4.08 -12.57
C LEU A 14 7.45 -2.57 -12.35
N ASP A 15 7.36 -1.81 -13.44
CA ASP A 15 7.53 -0.36 -13.41
C ASP A 15 6.29 0.26 -12.80
N ARG A 16 6.34 0.42 -11.48
CA ARG A 16 5.31 1.11 -10.71
C ARG A 16 5.57 2.60 -10.87
N GLY A 17 5.16 3.14 -12.01
CA GLY A 17 5.14 4.58 -12.24
C GLY A 17 4.38 5.29 -11.10
N PRO A 18 4.64 6.59 -10.86
CA PRO A 18 3.99 7.31 -9.78
C PRO A 18 2.48 7.30 -9.97
N GLY A 19 1.74 6.64 -9.06
CA GLY A 19 0.29 6.58 -9.10
C GLY A 19 -0.37 7.96 -8.98
N PRO A 20 -1.70 8.06 -9.21
CA PRO A 20 -2.45 9.33 -9.27
C PRO A 20 -2.64 10.01 -7.90
N TRP A 21 -1.73 9.81 -6.95
CA TRP A 21 -1.88 10.18 -5.55
C TRP A 21 -2.00 11.68 -5.30
N LYS A 22 -1.39 12.51 -6.15
CA LYS A 22 -1.54 13.97 -6.06
C LYS A 22 -3.01 14.39 -6.21
N SER A 23 -3.70 13.87 -7.24
CA SER A 23 -5.12 14.11 -7.44
C SER A 23 -5.99 13.43 -6.37
N THR A 24 -5.64 12.21 -5.97
CA THR A 24 -6.37 11.49 -4.92
C THR A 24 -6.37 12.26 -3.60
N PHE A 25 -5.20 12.75 -3.15
CA PHE A 25 -5.11 13.54 -1.93
C PHE A 25 -5.83 14.89 -2.05
N ALA A 26 -5.80 15.54 -3.21
CA ALA A 26 -6.55 16.77 -3.44
C ALA A 26 -8.07 16.55 -3.33
N VAL A 27 -8.60 15.48 -3.92
CA VAL A 27 -10.02 15.11 -3.83
C VAL A 27 -10.39 14.74 -2.39
N VAL A 28 -9.59 13.89 -1.75
CA VAL A 28 -9.79 13.49 -0.34
C VAL A 28 -9.85 14.70 0.58
N LEU A 29 -8.90 15.63 0.46
CA LEU A 29 -8.87 16.86 1.25
C LEU A 29 -10.09 17.74 0.96
N GLY A 30 -10.48 17.89 -0.30
CA GLY A 30 -11.66 18.65 -0.69
C GLY A 30 -12.95 18.10 -0.06
N ILE A 31 -13.14 16.78 -0.11
CA ILE A 31 -14.31 16.12 0.50
C ILE A 31 -14.28 16.26 2.03
N PHE A 32 -13.10 16.12 2.64
CA PHE A 32 -12.95 16.30 4.10
C PHE A 32 -13.32 17.70 4.55
N LEU A 33 -12.79 18.73 3.88
CA LEU A 33 -13.11 20.13 4.19
C LEU A 33 -14.59 20.42 3.97
N LEU A 34 -15.16 19.96 2.85
CA LEU A 34 -16.58 20.14 2.58
C LEU A 34 -17.46 19.54 3.69
N ASN A 35 -17.14 18.33 4.15
CA ASN A 35 -17.85 17.71 5.27
C ASN A 35 -17.70 18.53 6.56
N LEU A 36 -16.49 19.01 6.87
CA LEU A 36 -16.21 19.79 8.07
C LEU A 36 -16.96 21.14 8.11
N PHE A 37 -17.21 21.76 6.94
CA PHE A 37 -17.95 23.02 6.85
C PHE A 37 -19.47 22.86 6.73
N THR A 38 -19.96 21.68 6.32
CA THR A 38 -21.40 21.46 6.05
C THR A 38 -22.10 20.62 7.11
N ARG A 39 -21.35 19.88 7.93
CA ARG A 39 -21.92 18.93 8.90
C ARG A 39 -21.19 18.95 10.25
N SER A 40 -21.94 18.63 11.29
CA SER A 40 -21.40 18.23 12.59
C SER A 40 -20.76 16.84 12.50
N ILE A 41 -19.86 16.51 13.42
CA ILE A 41 -19.25 15.17 13.48
C ILE A 41 -20.33 14.13 13.78
N ASP A 42 -20.57 13.26 12.80
CA ASP A 42 -21.59 12.21 12.79
C ASP A 42 -21.04 10.92 12.16
N TRP A 43 -21.89 9.91 11.96
CA TRP A 43 -21.49 8.65 11.33
C TRP A 43 -20.96 8.80 9.90
N VAL A 44 -21.44 9.79 9.14
CA VAL A 44 -20.90 10.08 7.81
C VAL A 44 -19.47 10.63 7.95
N SER A 45 -19.23 11.50 8.93
CA SER A 45 -17.88 12.01 9.20
C SER A 45 -16.91 10.90 9.62
N LEU A 46 -17.38 9.93 10.40
CA LEU A 46 -16.58 8.76 10.80
C LEU A 46 -16.22 7.87 9.61
N SER A 47 -17.19 7.55 8.74
CA SER A 47 -16.94 6.73 7.55
C SER A 47 -16.03 7.44 6.55
N LEU A 48 -16.15 8.77 6.44
CA LEU A 48 -15.24 9.59 5.68
C LEU A 48 -13.81 9.47 6.21
N GLY A 49 -13.61 9.64 7.52
CA GLY A 49 -12.30 9.46 8.15
C GLY A 49 -11.68 8.09 7.88
N ALA A 50 -12.50 7.01 7.94
CA ALA A 50 -12.06 5.67 7.60
C ALA A 50 -11.63 5.55 6.11
N GLY A 51 -12.39 6.16 5.18
CA GLY A 51 -12.03 6.20 3.77
C GLY A 51 -10.72 6.95 3.50
N ILE A 52 -10.48 8.06 4.20
CA ILE A 52 -9.21 8.81 4.15
C ILE A 52 -8.06 7.94 4.67
N GLY A 53 -8.24 7.28 5.81
CA GLY A 53 -7.26 6.34 6.35
C GLY A 53 -6.93 5.22 5.38
N GLY A 54 -7.94 4.63 4.73
CA GLY A 54 -7.77 3.63 3.69
C GLY A 54 -6.95 4.13 2.50
N CYS A 55 -7.20 5.35 2.03
CA CYS A 55 -6.42 5.96 0.94
C CYS A 55 -4.94 6.13 1.32
N VAL A 56 -4.65 6.55 2.56
CA VAL A 56 -3.27 6.70 3.04
C VAL A 56 -2.57 5.34 3.14
N VAL A 57 -3.26 4.31 3.63
CA VAL A 57 -2.72 2.94 3.68
C VAL A 57 -2.44 2.43 2.27
N ALA A 58 -3.37 2.60 1.34
CA ALA A 58 -3.20 2.19 -0.05
C ALA A 58 -2.00 2.89 -0.72
N TRP A 59 -1.85 4.20 -0.49
CA TRP A 59 -0.68 4.96 -0.93
C TRP A 59 0.62 4.42 -0.34
N ALA A 60 0.64 4.16 0.98
CA ALA A 60 1.82 3.63 1.65
C ALA A 60 2.20 2.23 1.11
N ILE A 61 1.22 1.38 0.83
CA ILE A 61 1.42 0.07 0.20
C ILE A 61 2.05 0.22 -1.18
N GLU A 62 1.60 1.17 -1.98
CA GLU A 62 2.16 1.40 -3.32
C GLU A 62 3.61 1.88 -3.26
N ILE A 63 3.90 2.88 -2.41
CA ILE A 63 5.25 3.44 -2.22
C ILE A 63 6.22 2.40 -1.67
N THR A 64 5.79 1.61 -0.69
CA THR A 64 6.62 0.54 -0.09
C THR A 64 6.65 -0.73 -0.94
N GLY A 65 5.77 -0.80 -1.94
CA GLY A 65 5.55 -1.99 -2.75
C GLY A 65 5.04 -3.20 -1.97
N ASN A 66 4.42 -2.96 -0.81
CA ASN A 66 4.03 -3.96 0.20
C ASN A 66 5.18 -4.91 0.63
N LYS A 67 6.43 -4.44 0.53
CA LYS A 67 7.58 -5.28 0.84
C LYS A 67 7.70 -5.46 2.35
N ILE A 68 7.84 -6.71 2.77
CA ILE A 68 8.17 -7.06 4.14
C ILE A 68 9.65 -6.72 4.37
N PRO A 69 10.03 -6.04 5.46
CA PRO A 69 11.43 -5.73 5.73
C PRO A 69 12.27 -7.01 5.83
N ASP A 70 13.52 -6.95 5.35
CA ASP A 70 14.42 -8.12 5.33
C ASP A 70 14.73 -8.67 6.72
N SER A 71 14.66 -7.84 7.76
CA SER A 71 14.78 -8.27 9.16
C SER A 71 13.65 -9.20 9.61
N TRP A 72 12.52 -9.22 8.89
CA TRP A 72 11.38 -10.10 9.15
C TRP A 72 11.36 -11.30 8.19
N ARG A 73 12.19 -11.32 7.14
CA ARG A 73 12.43 -12.54 6.37
C ARG A 73 13.23 -13.49 7.26
N SER A 74 12.59 -14.54 7.75
CA SER A 74 13.30 -15.62 8.42
C SER A 74 14.37 -16.17 7.47
N LYS A 75 15.60 -16.32 7.97
CA LYS A 75 16.69 -16.93 7.22
C LYS A 75 16.25 -18.37 6.92
N SER A 76 15.94 -18.67 5.65
CA SER A 76 15.74 -20.04 5.20
C SER A 76 16.99 -20.82 5.58
N ARG A 77 16.86 -21.67 6.60
CA ARG A 77 17.96 -22.52 7.08
C ARG A 77 18.04 -23.72 6.15
N ASN A 78 18.47 -23.46 4.91
CA ASN A 78 18.82 -24.52 3.98
C ASN A 78 20.21 -25.06 4.39
N SER A 79 20.24 -25.86 5.47
CA SER A 79 21.39 -26.69 5.80
C SER A 79 21.41 -27.84 4.80
N GLY A 80 22.02 -27.58 3.65
CA GLY A 80 22.43 -28.61 2.70
C GLY A 80 23.34 -29.60 3.41
N SER A 81 22.88 -30.84 3.42
CA SER A 81 23.67 -32.05 3.58
C SER A 81 25.00 -31.93 2.83
N SER A 82 26.11 -32.19 3.52
CA SER A 82 27.36 -32.64 2.91
C SER A 82 28.03 -33.66 3.82
#